data_AF-A0A7Y6MH07-F1
#
_entry.id   AF-A0A7Y6MH07-F1
#
_cell.length_a   1.000
_cell.length_b   1.000
_cell.length_c   1.000
_cell.angle_alpha   90.00
_cell.angle_beta   90.00
_cell.angle_gamma   90.00
#
_symmetry.space_group_name_H-M   'P 1'
#
loop_
_entity.id
_entity.type
_entity.pdbx_description
1 polymer ?
#
loop_
_entity_poly.entity_id
_entity_poly.type
_entity_poly.pdbx_seq_one_letter_code
_entity_poly.pdbx_strand_id
1 'polypeptide(L)'
;MEPGFDEFLHVPARLAIVAVLAPADWVEFGFIRDSVETSDSALSKQVSALAAAGYVAVRKDQDKRGRRTFVQLTPQGRQAFQRHAAALQRIVALAHRPPEQPVREPGGGAR
;
A
#
# COMPACT_ATOMS: atom_id res chain seq x y z
N MET A 1 -7.50 -16.11 -4.34
CA MET A 1 -6.80 -14.83 -4.14
C MET A 1 -7.36 -14.25 -2.84
N GLU A 2 -6.50 -13.82 -1.92
CA GLU A 2 -6.97 -13.32 -0.61
C GLU A 2 -7.96 -12.15 -0.79
N PRO A 3 -9.14 -12.17 -0.14
CA PRO A 3 -10.12 -11.10 -0.31
C PRO A 3 -9.55 -9.76 0.14
N GLY A 4 -9.66 -8.75 -0.75
CA GLY A 4 -9.09 -7.42 -0.51
C GLY A 4 -7.62 -7.27 -0.92
N PHE A 5 -6.98 -8.33 -1.41
CA PHE A 5 -5.67 -8.22 -2.05
C PHE A 5 -5.79 -7.50 -3.39
N ASP A 6 -4.91 -6.52 -3.61
CA ASP A 6 -4.93 -5.62 -4.77
C ASP A 6 -3.61 -5.76 -5.50
N GLU A 7 -3.64 -6.48 -6.62
CA GLU A 7 -2.44 -6.76 -7.44
C GLU A 7 -1.81 -5.47 -7.98
N PHE A 8 -2.61 -4.43 -8.20
CA PHE A 8 -2.10 -3.15 -8.65
C PHE A 8 -1.29 -2.49 -7.53
N LEU A 9 -1.78 -2.50 -6.29
CA LEU A 9 -1.05 -1.93 -5.15
C LEU A 9 0.10 -2.81 -4.66
N HIS A 10 0.14 -4.10 -4.99
CA HIS A 10 1.19 -5.01 -4.53
C HIS A 10 2.60 -4.70 -5.09
N VAL A 11 2.71 -3.87 -6.13
CA VAL A 11 4.02 -3.40 -6.60
C VAL A 11 4.68 -2.51 -5.52
N PRO A 12 5.90 -2.85 -5.04
CA PRO A 12 6.51 -2.21 -3.87
C PRO A 12 6.53 -0.68 -3.90
N ALA A 13 6.90 -0.10 -5.04
CA ALA A 13 6.97 1.34 -5.19
C ALA A 13 5.59 2.02 -5.04
N ARG A 14 4.53 1.42 -5.59
CA ARG A 14 3.17 1.96 -5.45
C ARG A 14 2.69 1.82 -4.02
N LEU A 15 2.93 0.68 -3.39
CA LEU A 15 2.59 0.45 -1.98
C LEU A 15 3.24 1.47 -1.06
N ALA A 16 4.54 1.72 -1.23
CA ALA A 16 5.28 2.71 -0.46
C ALA A 16 4.71 4.12 -0.61
N ILE A 17 4.41 4.54 -1.85
CA ILE A 17 3.82 5.86 -2.13
C ILE A 17 2.45 5.99 -1.45
N VAL A 18 1.55 5.02 -1.62
CA VAL A 18 0.21 5.12 -1.01
C VAL A 18 0.27 5.05 0.52
N ALA A 19 1.23 4.34 1.09
CA ALA A 19 1.45 4.31 2.53
C ALA A 19 1.89 5.68 3.08
N VAL A 20 2.81 6.37 2.39
CA VAL A 20 3.24 7.74 2.74
C VAL A 20 2.07 8.74 2.64
N LEU A 21 1.17 8.55 1.67
CA LEU A 21 0.00 9.42 1.48
C LEU A 21 -1.16 9.11 2.46
N ALA A 22 -1.22 7.91 3.03
CA ALA A 22 -2.33 7.46 3.87
C ALA A 22 -2.66 8.38 5.07
N PRO A 23 -1.68 8.88 5.85
CA PRO A 23 -1.97 9.72 7.02
C PRO A 23 -2.22 11.20 6.69
N ALA A 24 -2.09 11.60 5.42
CA ALA A 24 -2.11 13.00 5.02
C ALA A 24 -3.20 13.31 3.98
N ASP A 25 -3.52 14.58 3.86
CA ASP A 25 -4.33 15.10 2.76
C ASP A 25 -3.45 15.32 1.54
N TRP A 26 -2.86 16.49 1.38
CA TRP A 26 -1.96 16.82 0.28
C TRP A 26 -0.51 16.74 0.72
N VAL A 27 0.29 15.97 0.00
CA VAL A 27 1.73 15.80 0.26
C VAL A 27 2.51 16.31 -0.94
N GLU A 28 3.57 17.08 -0.68
CA GLU A 28 4.44 17.60 -1.74
C GLU A 28 5.23 16.46 -2.41
N PHE A 29 5.35 16.51 -3.74
CA PHE A 29 6.04 15.49 -4.53
C PHE A 29 7.47 15.24 -4.06
N GLY A 30 8.22 16.29 -3.70
CA GLY A 30 9.58 16.18 -3.18
C GLY A 30 9.63 15.40 -1.86
N PHE A 31 8.68 15.66 -0.95
CA PHE A 31 8.60 14.91 0.30
C PHE A 31 8.31 13.42 0.06
N ILE A 32 7.41 13.10 -0.87
CA ILE A 32 7.11 11.70 -1.21
C ILE A 32 8.36 11.02 -1.74
N ARG A 33 9.08 11.67 -2.68
CA ARG A 33 10.31 11.17 -3.27
C ARG A 33 11.35 10.85 -2.21
N ASP A 34 11.59 11.79 -1.30
CA ASP A 34 12.58 11.66 -0.26
C ASP A 34 12.18 10.58 0.75
N SER A 35 10.88 10.44 1.04
CA SER A 35 10.34 9.42 1.95
C SER A 35 10.43 7.99 1.40
N VAL A 36 10.34 7.82 0.08
CA VAL A 36 10.42 6.51 -0.58
C VAL A 36 11.77 6.25 -1.26
N GLU A 37 12.75 7.12 -1.01
CA GLU A 37 14.13 7.03 -1.50
C GLU A 37 14.24 6.72 -3.01
N THR A 38 13.51 7.48 -3.83
CA THR A 38 13.42 7.24 -5.28
C THR A 38 13.83 8.46 -6.10
N SER A 39 13.92 8.32 -7.41
CA SER A 39 14.18 9.44 -8.33
C SER A 39 12.88 10.14 -8.77
N ASP A 40 12.97 11.40 -9.18
CA ASP A 40 11.83 12.16 -9.73
C ASP A 40 11.16 11.42 -10.90
N SER A 41 11.96 10.81 -11.79
CA SER A 41 11.44 10.08 -12.95
C SER A 41 10.70 8.79 -12.55
N ALA A 42 11.23 8.05 -11.58
CA ALA A 42 10.59 6.85 -11.05
C ALA A 42 9.29 7.21 -10.31
N LEU A 43 9.30 8.22 -9.44
CA LEU A 43 8.11 8.66 -8.71
C LEU A 43 7.04 9.17 -9.68
N SER A 44 7.41 10.00 -10.67
CA SER A 44 6.48 10.54 -11.65
C SER A 44 5.75 9.44 -12.42
N LYS A 45 6.48 8.37 -12.81
CA LYS A 45 5.90 7.19 -13.46
C LYS A 45 4.87 6.49 -12.57
N GLN A 46 5.18 6.28 -11.29
CA GLN A 46 4.25 5.61 -10.38
C GLN A 46 3.04 6.48 -10.03
N VAL A 47 3.24 7.77 -9.76
CA VAL A 47 2.14 8.72 -9.51
C VAL A 47 1.21 8.82 -10.71
N SER A 48 1.75 8.85 -11.93
CA SER A 48 0.94 8.84 -13.15
C SER A 48 0.11 7.57 -13.30
N ALA A 49 0.68 6.40 -13.01
CA ALA A 49 -0.04 5.13 -13.03
C ALA A 49 -1.14 5.08 -11.95
N LEU A 50 -0.83 5.51 -10.73
CA LEU A 50 -1.79 5.59 -9.62
C LEU A 50 -2.94 6.56 -9.95
N ALA A 51 -2.64 7.70 -10.58
CA ALA A 51 -3.64 8.68 -10.98
C ALA A 51 -4.54 8.15 -12.10
N ALA A 52 -3.95 7.50 -13.11
CA ALA A 52 -4.70 6.87 -14.20
C ALA A 52 -5.66 5.78 -13.70
N ALA A 53 -5.29 5.07 -12.62
CA ALA A 53 -6.13 4.07 -12.00
C ALA A 53 -7.07 4.64 -10.90
N GLY A 54 -7.08 5.97 -10.69
CA GLY A 54 -8.00 6.65 -9.77
C GLY A 54 -7.62 6.60 -8.29
N TYR A 55 -6.44 6.09 -7.94
CA TYR A 55 -6.00 5.95 -6.54
C TYR A 55 -5.51 7.27 -5.94
N VAL A 56 -4.94 8.16 -6.76
CA VAL A 56 -4.42 9.46 -6.31
C VAL A 56 -4.96 10.61 -7.15
N ALA A 57 -5.08 11.77 -6.52
CA ALA A 57 -5.28 13.05 -7.18
C ALA A 57 -3.96 13.82 -7.19
N VAL A 58 -3.70 14.55 -8.27
CA VAL A 58 -2.50 15.39 -8.42
C VAL A 58 -2.92 16.83 -8.66
N ARG A 59 -2.38 17.75 -7.85
CA ARG A 59 -2.60 19.19 -7.97
C ARG A 59 -1.28 19.88 -8.23
N LYS A 60 -1.27 20.80 -9.20
CA LYS A 60 -0.14 21.70 -9.45
C LYS A 60 -0.50 23.06 -8.93
N ASP A 61 0.31 23.58 -8.02
CA ASP A 61 0.19 24.94 -7.53
C ASP A 61 1.32 25.78 -8.12
N GLN A 62 1.03 27.02 -8.46
CA GLN A 62 2.01 27.96 -9.00
C GLN A 62 1.96 29.23 -8.15
N ASP A 63 2.98 29.41 -7.32
CA ASP A 63 3.15 30.60 -6.49
C ASP A 63 4.37 31.42 -6.94
N LYS A 64 4.68 32.48 -6.20
CA LYS A 64 5.86 33.33 -6.45
C LYS A 64 7.20 32.58 -6.29
N ARG A 65 7.21 31.41 -5.67
CA ARG A 65 8.39 30.57 -5.37
C ARG A 65 8.57 29.42 -6.36
N GLY A 66 7.62 29.21 -7.27
CA GLY A 66 7.73 28.25 -8.37
C GLY A 66 6.52 27.33 -8.50
N ARG A 67 6.67 26.28 -9.32
CA ARG A 67 5.62 25.28 -9.55
C ARG A 67 5.81 24.12 -8.58
N ARG A 68 4.85 23.93 -7.67
CA ARG A 68 4.83 22.80 -6.73
C ARG A 68 3.80 21.77 -7.14
N THR A 69 4.13 20.49 -6.97
CA THR A 69 3.20 19.39 -7.24
C THR A 69 2.84 18.74 -5.92
N PHE A 70 1.54 18.59 -5.68
CA PHE A 70 0.98 17.92 -4.52
C PHE A 70 0.20 16.69 -4.96
N VAL A 71 0.26 15.64 -4.16
CA VAL A 71 -0.42 14.37 -4.39
C VAL A 71 -1.22 14.01 -3.14
N GLN A 72 -2.42 13.46 -3.34
CA GLN A 72 -3.31 13.00 -2.27
C GLN A 72 -3.94 11.67 -2.66
N LEU A 73 -4.22 10.78 -1.71
CA LEU A 73 -5.10 9.63 -1.96
C LEU A 73 -6.55 10.06 -2.16
N THR A 74 -7.18 9.55 -3.21
CA THR A 74 -8.63 9.65 -3.40
C THR A 74 -9.36 8.79 -2.35
N PRO A 75 -10.68 8.98 -2.16
CA PRO A 75 -11.47 8.08 -1.32
C PRO A 75 -11.36 6.61 -1.75
N GLN A 76 -11.37 6.35 -3.06
CA GLN A 76 -11.15 5.01 -3.63
C GLN A 76 -9.76 4.48 -3.25
N GLY A 77 -8.72 5.28 -3.43
CA GLY A 77 -7.35 4.88 -3.14
C GLY A 77 -7.13 4.57 -1.66
N ARG A 78 -7.71 5.37 -0.76
CA ARG A 78 -7.69 5.11 0.69
C ARG A 78 -8.34 3.78 1.04
N GLN A 79 -9.55 3.52 0.55
CA GLN A 79 -10.24 2.26 0.82
C GLN A 79 -9.47 1.06 0.27
N ALA A 80 -8.92 1.17 -0.95
CA ALA A 80 -8.17 0.08 -1.55
C ALA A 80 -6.88 -0.21 -0.79
N PHE A 81 -6.13 0.82 -0.39
CA PHE A 81 -4.95 0.66 0.46
C PHE A 81 -5.29 -0.01 1.80
N GLN A 82 -6.37 0.41 2.46
CA GLN A 82 -6.81 -0.19 3.73
C GLN A 82 -7.16 -1.67 3.57
N ARG A 83 -7.92 -2.03 2.54
CA ARG A 83 -8.25 -3.44 2.25
C ARG A 83 -7.00 -4.26 1.95
N HIS A 84 -6.08 -3.71 1.14
CA HIS A 84 -4.85 -4.38 0.76
C HIS A 84 -3.91 -4.58 1.96
N ALA A 85 -3.71 -3.55 2.78
CA ALA A 85 -2.92 -3.64 3.99
C ALA A 85 -3.48 -4.69 4.96
N ALA A 86 -4.80 -4.74 5.14
CA ALA A 86 -5.45 -5.78 5.95
C ALA A 86 -5.24 -7.18 5.36
N ALA A 87 -5.29 -7.34 4.03
CA ALA A 87 -5.01 -8.62 3.38
C ALA A 87 -3.54 -9.06 3.59
N LEU A 88 -2.58 -8.15 3.41
CA LEU A 88 -1.16 -8.42 3.67
C LEU A 88 -0.92 -8.83 5.13
N GLN A 89 -1.57 -8.15 6.08
CA GLN A 89 -1.48 -8.50 7.51
C GLN A 89 -1.98 -9.91 7.80
N ARG A 90 -3.10 -10.33 7.16
CA ARG A 90 -3.62 -11.71 7.30
C ARG A 90 -2.64 -12.73 6.74
N ILE A 91 -2.06 -12.47 5.57
CA ILE A 91 -1.06 -13.36 4.96
C ILE A 91 0.16 -13.49 5.87
N VAL A 92 0.70 -12.38 6.36
CA VAL A 92 1.85 -12.37 7.28
C VAL A 92 1.52 -13.07 8.60
N ALA A 93 0.29 -12.97 9.10
CA ALA A 93 -0.14 -13.65 10.32
C ALA A 93 -0.07 -15.19 10.20
N LEU A 94 -0.23 -15.76 9.00
CA LEU A 94 -0.07 -17.21 8.78
C LEU A 94 1.34 -17.70 9.11
N ALA A 95 2.37 -16.88 8.86
CA ALA A 95 3.76 -17.22 9.20
C ALA A 95 4.02 -17.27 10.72
N HIS A 96 3.15 -16.65 11.52
CA HIS A 96 3.26 -16.58 12.97
C HIS A 96 2.34 -17.57 13.69
N ARG A 97 1.47 -18.29 12.97
CA ARG A 97 0.63 -19.35 13.55
C ARG A 97 1.45 -20.64 13.63
N PRO A 98 1.70 -21.19 14.83
CA PRO A 98 2.31 -22.50 14.93
C PRO A 98 1.40 -23.52 14.24
N PRO A 99 1.95 -24.55 13.58
CA PRO A 99 1.13 -25.63 13.05
C PRO A 99 0.41 -26.27 14.23
N GLU A 100 -0.91 -26.10 14.32
CA GLU A 100 -1.73 -26.87 15.24
C GLU A 100 -1.63 -28.33 14.79
N GLN A 101 -0.72 -29.08 15.41
CA GLN A 101 -0.70 -30.52 15.24
C GLN A 101 -2.02 -31.02 15.83
N PRO A 102 -2.89 -31.69 15.05
CA PRO A 102 -4.00 -32.39 15.65
C PRO A 102 -3.39 -33.35 16.67
N VAL A 103 -3.77 -33.19 17.94
CA VAL A 103 -3.42 -34.11 19.01
C VAL A 103 -3.78 -35.49 18.50
N ARG A 104 -2.77 -36.27 18.09
CA ARG A 104 -2.94 -37.69 17.84
C ARG A 104 -3.28 -38.28 19.18
N GLU A 105 -4.55 -38.57 19.41
CA GLU A 105 -4.96 -39.40 20.53
C GLU A 105 -4.11 -40.68 20.46
N PRO A 106 -3.34 -41.02 21.51
CA PRO A 106 -2.66 -42.29 21.54
C PRO A 106 -3.75 -43.36 21.50
N GLY A 107 -3.80 -44.07 20.38
CA GLY A 107 -4.82 -45.06 20.08
C GLY A 107 -5.03 -45.97 21.28
N GLY A 108 -6.28 -45.99 21.75
CA GLY A 108 -6.79 -47.02 22.64
C GLY A 108 -6.65 -48.38 21.96
N GLY A 109 -5.51 -49.02 22.17
CA GLY A 109 -5.32 -50.46 21.98
C GLY A 109 -5.66 -51.15 23.30
N ALA A 110 -6.94 -51.35 23.54
CA ALA A 110 -7.44 -52.20 24.60
C ALA A 110 -7.17 -53.67 24.27
N ARG A 111 -6.63 -54.37 25.28
CA ARG A 111 -6.75 -55.81 25.59
C ARG A 111 -6.04 -56.83 24.71
#